data_AF-A0A252C775-F1
#
_entry.id   AF-A0A252C775-F1
#
_cell.length_a   1.000
_cell.length_b   1.000
_cell.length_c   1.000
_cell.angle_alpha   90.00
_cell.angle_beta   90.00
_cell.angle_gamma   90.00
#
_symmetry.space_group_name_H-M   'P 1'
#
loop_
_entity.id
_entity.type
_entity.pdbx_description
1 polymer ?
#
loop_
_entity_poly.entity_id
_entity_poly.type
_entity_poly.pdbx_seq_one_letter_code
_entity_poly.pdbx_strand_id
1 'polypeptide(L)'
;MCGRYQRVASDAVAFWLSDEQLDEVMIALPTARRRRLDERAVVSAIVHVLRTGMMWRDLPADYGLPWRRVYNSFVRWSLDGAMDRVLSRLFDRETRNLVVNADDILRHPTGEFWAERGCFQAVLSVQ
;
A
#
# COMPACT_ATOMS: atom_id res chain seq x y z
N MET A 1 26.68 -8.01 6.11
CA MET A 1 26.29 -7.36 7.39
C MET A 1 24.95 -6.67 7.14
N CYS A 2 23.86 -7.16 7.74
CA CYS A 2 22.52 -6.59 7.54
C CYS A 2 22.38 -5.28 8.33
N GLY A 3 22.27 -4.17 7.61
CA GLY A 3 22.03 -2.85 8.18
C GLY A 3 20.70 -2.81 8.91
N ARG A 4 20.77 -2.34 10.16
CA ARG A 4 19.64 -1.99 11.02
C ARG A 4 18.71 -1.04 10.26
N TYR A 5 17.44 -1.40 10.09
CA TYR A 5 16.39 -0.43 9.76
C TYR A 5 16.29 0.53 10.94
N GLN A 6 17.07 1.61 10.90
CA GLN A 6 16.98 2.67 11.89
C GLN A 6 15.58 3.29 11.77
N ARG A 7 14.93 3.46 12.92
CA ARG A 7 13.73 4.26 13.10
C ARG A 7 14.08 5.68 12.66
N VAL A 8 13.70 6.07 11.44
CA VAL A 8 13.93 7.42 10.92
C VAL A 8 12.76 8.28 11.37
N ALA A 9 13.00 9.17 12.32
CA ALA A 9 12.15 10.32 12.56
C ALA A 9 12.48 11.37 11.50
N SER A 10 11.55 11.67 10.60
CA SER A 10 11.58 12.89 9.77
C SER A 10 10.21 13.10 9.13
N ASP A 11 9.62 14.26 9.34
CA ASP A 11 8.35 14.76 8.79
C ASP A 11 8.36 14.96 7.26
N ALA A 12 9.23 14.27 6.51
CA ALA A 12 9.46 14.50 5.08
C ALA A 12 9.33 13.26 4.18
N VAL A 13 8.99 12.09 4.73
CA VAL A 13 8.66 10.90 3.93
C VAL A 13 7.24 10.53 4.25
N ALA A 14 6.29 10.96 3.41
CA ALA A 14 4.86 10.79 3.62
C ALA A 14 4.50 9.30 3.77
N PHE A 15 4.51 8.79 5.00
CA PHE A 15 3.69 7.67 5.39
C PHE A 15 2.26 8.20 5.43
N TRP A 16 1.54 8.02 4.32
CA TRP A 16 0.12 8.35 4.20
C TRP A 16 -0.78 7.54 5.16
N LEU A 17 -0.17 6.71 6.01
CA LEU A 17 -0.82 5.81 6.96
C LEU A 17 -0.23 6.04 8.35
N SER A 18 -1.10 6.14 9.35
CA SER A 18 -0.69 6.12 10.75
C SER A 18 -0.17 4.73 11.15
N ASP A 19 0.53 4.66 12.28
CA ASP A 19 1.00 3.37 12.81
C ASP A 19 -0.16 2.43 13.14
N GLU A 20 -1.31 2.95 13.61
CA GLU A 20 -2.52 2.17 13.86
C GLU A 20 -3.13 1.63 12.55
N GLN A 21 -3.26 2.48 11.52
CA GLN A 21 -3.76 2.04 10.21
C GLN A 21 -2.87 0.95 9.63
N LEU A 22 -1.55 1.11 9.76
CA LEU A 22 -0.59 0.08 9.36
C LEU A 22 -0.76 -1.22 10.17
N ASP A 23 -0.97 -1.16 11.48
CA ASP A 23 -1.23 -2.34 12.30
C ASP A 23 -2.51 -3.07 11.87
N GLU A 24 -3.58 -2.32 11.58
CA GLU A 24 -4.85 -2.88 11.10
C GLU A 24 -4.68 -3.63 9.77
N VAL A 25 -3.96 -3.07 8.80
CA VAL A 25 -3.73 -3.73 7.50
C VAL A 25 -2.74 -4.88 7.56
N MET A 26 -1.77 -4.85 8.49
CA MET A 26 -0.81 -5.96 8.65
C MET A 26 -1.49 -7.27 9.08
N ILE A 27 -2.70 -7.21 9.65
CA ILE A 27 -3.51 -8.39 9.97
C ILE A 27 -4.05 -9.07 8.69
N ALA A 28 -4.27 -8.30 7.63
CA ALA A 28 -4.82 -8.82 6.37
C ALA A 28 -3.78 -9.47 5.45
N LEU A 29 -2.49 -9.30 5.74
CA LEU A 29 -1.40 -9.85 4.95
C LEU A 29 -1.07 -11.31 5.32
N PRO A 30 -0.77 -12.16 4.33
CA PRO A 30 -0.58 -13.60 4.55
C PRO A 30 0.73 -13.99 5.27
N THR A 31 1.68 -13.09 5.51
CA THR A 31 3.01 -13.46 6.06
C THR A 31 3.21 -13.00 7.50
N ALA A 32 3.21 -13.94 8.45
CA ALA A 32 3.38 -13.66 9.87
C ALA A 32 4.84 -13.84 10.34
N ARG A 33 5.40 -12.79 10.96
CA ARG A 33 6.40 -12.76 12.05
C ARG A 33 7.76 -12.07 11.83
N ARG A 34 8.47 -12.16 10.70
CA ARG A 34 9.75 -11.41 10.47
C ARG A 34 9.70 -10.37 9.35
N ARG A 35 8.76 -10.51 8.41
CA ARG A 35 8.60 -9.62 7.25
C ARG A 35 7.72 -8.40 7.50
N ARG A 36 7.08 -8.30 8.67
CA ARG A 36 6.11 -7.24 8.97
C ARG A 36 6.68 -5.83 8.86
N LEU A 37 7.91 -5.58 9.35
CA LEU A 37 8.52 -4.25 9.24
C LEU A 37 8.73 -3.83 7.78
N ASP A 38 9.26 -4.75 6.96
CA ASP A 38 9.41 -4.51 5.53
C ASP A 38 8.05 -4.41 4.81
N GLU A 39 7.05 -5.17 5.25
CA GLU A 39 5.70 -5.17 4.67
C GLU A 39 4.95 -3.88 4.97
N ARG A 40 5.15 -3.26 6.15
CA ARG A 40 4.66 -1.91 6.45
C ARG A 40 5.20 -0.90 5.44
N ALA A 41 6.51 -0.93 5.18
CA ALA A 41 7.14 -0.05 4.21
C ALA A 41 6.63 -0.32 2.78
N VAL A 42 6.43 -1.58 2.41
CA VAL A 42 5.84 -1.95 1.11
C VAL A 42 4.40 -1.45 0.98
N VAL A 43 3.54 -1.66 1.98
CA VAL A 43 2.15 -1.18 1.92
C VAL A 43 2.09 0.34 1.84
N SER A 44 2.92 1.02 2.62
CA SER A 44 2.99 2.49 2.59
C SER A 44 3.44 3.01 1.22
N ALA A 45 4.44 2.36 0.61
CA ALA A 45 4.88 2.66 -0.74
C ALA A 45 3.79 2.40 -1.79
N ILE A 46 3.02 1.31 -1.67
CA ILE A 46 1.88 1.04 -2.55
C ILE A 46 0.83 2.15 -2.44
N VAL A 47 0.45 2.52 -1.22
CA VAL A 47 -0.54 3.59 -0.99
C VAL A 47 -0.06 4.91 -1.59
N HIS A 48 1.21 5.26 -1.40
CA HIS A 48 1.79 6.47 -1.99
C HIS A 48 1.65 6.45 -3.52
N VAL A 49 2.05 5.35 -4.16
CA VAL A 49 1.97 5.19 -5.62
C VAL A 49 0.54 5.33 -6.12
N LEU A 50 -0.43 4.68 -5.48
CA LEU A 50 -1.83 4.74 -5.89
C LEU A 50 -2.43 6.14 -5.70
N ARG A 51 -2.24 6.76 -4.53
CA ARG A 51 -2.79 8.10 -4.23
C ARG A 51 -2.23 9.19 -5.14
N THR A 52 -0.95 9.11 -5.46
CA THR A 52 -0.29 10.12 -6.31
C THR A 52 -0.43 9.81 -7.80
N GLY A 53 -0.75 8.57 -8.17
CA GLY A 53 -0.76 8.11 -9.55
C GLY A 53 0.63 8.05 -10.20
N MET A 54 1.71 8.15 -9.42
CA MET A 54 3.08 8.11 -9.96
C MET A 54 3.42 6.72 -10.50
N MET A 55 4.42 6.63 -11.38
CA MET A 55 4.89 5.32 -11.83
C MET A 55 5.65 4.62 -10.71
N TRP A 56 5.54 3.29 -10.62
CA TRP A 56 6.29 2.48 -9.64
C TRP A 56 7.79 2.79 -9.63
N ARG A 57 8.37 3.07 -10.81
CA ARG A 57 9.82 3.33 -10.98
C ARG A 57 10.27 4.64 -10.32
N ASP A 58 9.34 5.54 -10.08
CA ASP A 58 9.58 6.87 -9.49
C ASP A 58 9.35 6.87 -7.97
N LEU A 59 9.22 5.67 -7.36
CA LEU A 59 9.08 5.53 -5.91
C LEU A 59 10.23 6.25 -5.18
N PRO A 60 9.93 7.11 -4.19
CA PRO A 60 10.96 7.81 -3.42
C PRO A 60 11.97 6.85 -2.77
N ALA A 61 13.26 7.20 -2.87
CA ALA A 61 14.35 6.41 -2.29
C ALA A 61 14.25 6.29 -0.76
N ASP A 62 13.58 7.24 -0.12
CA ASP A 62 13.40 7.32 1.33
C ASP A 62 12.64 6.13 1.93
N TYR A 63 11.84 5.41 1.14
CA TYR A 63 11.24 4.14 1.56
C TYR A 63 12.29 3.06 1.83
N GLY A 64 13.53 3.21 1.34
CA GLY A 64 14.61 2.24 1.50
C GLY A 64 14.34 0.89 0.83
N LEU A 65 13.41 0.86 -0.13
CA LEU A 65 12.95 -0.35 -0.81
C LEU A 65 13.12 -0.25 -2.34
N PRO A 66 13.59 -1.31 -3.02
CA PRO A 66 13.58 -1.33 -4.48
C PRO A 66 12.15 -1.31 -5.03
N TRP A 67 11.86 -0.43 -6.00
CA TRP A 67 10.52 -0.32 -6.59
C TRP A 67 9.96 -1.65 -7.12
N ARG A 68 10.83 -2.50 -7.69
CA ARG A 68 10.44 -3.83 -8.19
C ARG A 68 9.87 -4.72 -7.10
N ARG A 69 10.38 -4.59 -5.87
CA ARG A 69 9.87 -5.34 -4.71
C ARG A 69 8.45 -4.90 -4.38
N VAL A 70 8.20 -3.59 -4.38
CA VAL A 70 6.88 -3.00 -4.10
C VAL A 70 5.87 -3.43 -5.16
N TYR A 71 6.22 -3.27 -6.44
CA TYR A 71 5.39 -3.71 -7.57
C TYR A 71 5.07 -5.22 -7.52
N ASN A 72 6.07 -6.08 -7.30
CA ASN A 72 5.85 -7.52 -7.25
C ASN A 72 4.96 -7.92 -6.06
N SER A 73 5.10 -7.25 -4.92
CA SER A 73 4.21 -7.45 -3.77
C SER A 73 2.78 -7.05 -4.11
N PHE A 74 2.58 -5.88 -4.73
CA PHE A 74 1.26 -5.41 -5.16
C PHE A 74 0.59 -6.42 -6.10
N VAL A 75 1.29 -6.87 -7.14
CA VAL A 75 0.77 -7.87 -8.09
C VAL A 75 0.39 -9.16 -7.37
N ARG A 76 1.29 -9.71 -6.54
CA ARG A 76 1.04 -10.96 -5.82
C ARG A 76 -0.17 -10.83 -4.89
N TRP A 77 -0.27 -9.74 -4.14
CA TRP A 77 -1.37 -9.50 -3.20
C TRP A 77 -2.70 -9.17 -3.88
N SER A 78 -2.65 -8.61 -5.09
CA SER A 78 -3.87 -8.38 -5.88
C SER A 78 -4.43 -9.72 -6.37
N LEU A 79 -3.57 -10.63 -6.82
CA LEU A 79 -3.94 -11.98 -7.26
C LEU A 79 -4.48 -12.87 -6.14
N ASP A 80 -3.94 -12.79 -4.93
CA ASP A 80 -4.39 -13.59 -3.77
C ASP A 80 -5.52 -12.92 -2.94
N GLY A 81 -6.00 -11.77 -3.41
CA GLY A 81 -7.04 -10.96 -2.77
C GLY A 81 -6.60 -10.29 -1.45
N ALA A 82 -5.34 -10.39 -1.03
CA ALA A 82 -4.86 -9.69 0.16
C ALA A 82 -4.89 -8.18 -0.02
N MET A 83 -4.64 -7.68 -1.23
CA MET A 83 -4.67 -6.24 -1.49
C MET A 83 -6.08 -5.68 -1.33
N ASP A 84 -7.11 -6.40 -1.77
CA ASP A 84 -8.51 -6.03 -1.55
C ASP A 84 -8.86 -5.95 -0.06
N ARG A 85 -8.40 -6.94 0.73
CA ARG A 85 -8.54 -6.93 2.20
C ARG A 85 -7.76 -5.81 2.88
N VAL A 86 -6.59 -5.44 2.35
CA VAL A 86 -5.78 -4.33 2.87
C VAL A 86 -6.52 -3.02 2.60
N LEU A 87 -6.93 -2.77 1.36
CA LEU A 87 -7.60 -1.51 1.00
C LEU A 87 -8.93 -1.32 1.75
N SER A 88 -9.70 -2.40 1.97
CA SER A 88 -10.95 -2.32 2.74
C SER A 88 -10.78 -1.94 4.22
N ARG A 89 -9.55 -2.02 4.73
CA ARG A 89 -9.18 -1.62 6.11
C ARG A 89 -8.53 -0.23 6.16
N LEU A 90 -8.23 0.38 5.01
CA LEU A 90 -7.60 1.69 4.94
C LEU A 90 -8.64 2.80 5.06
N PHE A 91 -9.13 3.00 6.29
CA PHE A 91 -10.09 4.05 6.61
C PHE A 91 -9.41 5.20 7.36
N ASP A 92 -9.65 6.42 6.89
CA ASP A 92 -9.28 7.65 7.56
C ASP A 92 -10.41 8.05 8.52
N ARG A 93 -10.10 8.05 9.83
CA ARG A 93 -11.10 8.28 10.88
C ARG A 93 -11.57 9.73 10.96
N GLU A 94 -10.75 10.68 10.53
CA GLU A 94 -11.06 12.11 10.58
C GLU A 94 -12.02 12.49 9.46
N THR A 95 -11.67 12.10 8.23
CA THR A 95 -12.46 12.38 7.01
C THR A 95 -13.60 11.38 6.80
N ARG A 96 -13.60 10.28 7.56
CA ARG A 96 -14.52 9.15 7.44
C ARG A 96 -14.56 8.53 6.04
N ASN A 97 -13.42 8.54 5.34
CA ASN A 97 -13.29 8.05 3.97
C ASN A 97 -12.16 7.03 3.85
N LEU A 98 -12.13 6.28 2.75
CA LEU A 98 -10.98 5.44 2.45
C LEU A 98 -9.75 6.29 2.10
N VAL A 99 -8.59 5.89 2.60
CA VAL A 99 -7.29 6.54 2.31
C VAL A 99 -6.94 6.41 0.83
N VAL A 100 -7.31 5.28 0.22
CA VAL A 100 -7.22 5.03 -1.21
C VAL A 100 -8.64 4.78 -1.70
N ASN A 101 -9.14 5.64 -2.57
CA ASN A 101 -10.48 5.54 -3.13
C ASN A 101 -10.46 4.99 -4.56
N ALA A 102 -11.65 4.80 -5.16
CA ALA A 102 -11.77 4.22 -6.49
C ALA A 102 -11.04 5.06 -7.56
N ASP A 103 -11.11 6.38 -7.45
CA ASP A 103 -10.43 7.30 -8.36
C ASP A 103 -8.90 7.15 -8.31
N ASP A 104 -8.31 7.03 -7.12
CA ASP A 104 -6.86 6.77 -6.96
C ASP A 104 -6.44 5.47 -7.65
N ILE A 105 -7.24 4.40 -7.52
CA ILE A 105 -6.96 3.10 -8.15
C ILE A 105 -7.03 3.21 -9.68
N LEU A 106 -8.10 3.83 -10.19
CA LEU A 106 -8.37 3.90 -11.62
C LEU A 106 -7.47 4.92 -12.34
N ARG A 107 -6.96 5.94 -11.66
CA ARG A 107 -5.97 6.88 -12.20
C ARG A 107 -4.63 6.20 -12.53
N HIS A 108 -4.27 5.14 -11.80
CA HIS A 108 -3.00 4.47 -11.99
C HIS A 108 -3.12 3.31 -13.00
N PRO A 109 -2.33 3.23 -14.09
CA PRO A 109 -2.50 2.22 -15.14
C PRO A 109 -2.45 0.76 -14.64
N THR A 110 -1.60 0.47 -13.66
CA THR A 110 -1.57 -0.87 -13.04
C THR A 110 -2.80 -1.11 -12.16
N GLY A 111 -3.35 -0.08 -11.52
CA GLY A 111 -4.55 -0.20 -10.69
C GLY A 111 -5.78 -0.51 -11.55
N GLU A 112 -5.97 0.27 -12.61
CA GLU A 112 -7.00 0.04 -13.64
C GLU A 112 -6.89 -1.38 -14.23
N PHE A 113 -5.69 -1.79 -14.68
CA PHE A 113 -5.46 -3.11 -15.25
C PHE A 113 -5.90 -4.28 -14.34
N TRP A 114 -5.71 -4.15 -13.03
CA TRP A 114 -6.13 -5.18 -12.08
C TRP A 114 -7.60 -5.05 -11.68
N ALA A 115 -8.15 -3.83 -11.66
CA ALA A 115 -9.59 -3.60 -11.49
C ALA A 115 -10.40 -4.29 -12.60
N GLU A 116 -9.97 -4.19 -13.86
CA GLU A 116 -10.57 -4.89 -15.01
C GLU A 116 -10.57 -6.42 -14.85
N ARG A 117 -9.67 -6.95 -14.01
CA ARG A 117 -9.55 -8.39 -13.72
C ARG A 117 -10.33 -8.80 -12.46
N GLY A 118 -11.18 -7.92 -11.93
CA GLY A 118 -12.02 -8.18 -10.77
C GLY A 118 -11.33 -7.99 -9.43
N CYS A 119 -10.15 -7.34 -9.37
CA CYS A 119 -9.53 -6.95 -8.11
C CYS A 119 -10.19 -5.68 -7.53
N PHE A 120 -9.90 -5.39 -6.25
CA PHE A 120 -10.26 -4.14 -5.55
C PHE A 120 -11.75 -3.84 -5.43
N GLN A 121 -12.60 -4.86 -5.52
CA GLN A 121 -14.05 -4.71 -5.41
C GLN A 121 -14.47 -4.05 -4.09
N ALA A 122 -13.71 -4.27 -3.00
CA ALA A 122 -14.01 -3.64 -1.73
C ALA A 122 -13.86 -2.10 -1.74
N VAL A 123 -13.09 -1.54 -2.66
CA VAL A 123 -12.97 -0.08 -2.85
C VAL A 123 -13.91 0.40 -3.94
N LEU A 124 -14.00 -0.33 -5.05
CA LEU A 124 -14.79 0.05 -6.23
C LEU A 124 -16.31 -0.06 -6.01
N SER A 125 -16.76 -0.87 -5.06
CA SER A 125 -18.19 -1.07 -4.77
C SER A 125 -18.79 -0.08 -3.77
N VAL A 126 -17.97 0.80 -3.19
CA VAL A 126 -18.36 1.71 -2.08
C VAL A 126 -18.86 3.07 -2.60
N GLN A 127 -19.15 3.19 -3.90
CA GLN A 127 -19.58 4.45 -4.54
C GLN A 127 -21.07 4.73 -4.43
#